data_AF-A0A3D5AIJ0-F1
#
_entry.id   AF-A0A3D5AIJ0-F1
#
_cell.length_a   1.000
_cell.length_b   1.000
_cell.length_c   1.000
_cell.angle_alpha   90.00
_cell.angle_beta   90.00
_cell.angle_gamma   90.00
#
_symmetry.space_group_name_H-M   'P 1'
#
loop_
_entity.id
_entity.type
_entity.pdbx_description
1 polymer ?
#
loop_
_entity_poly.entity_id
_entity_poly.type
_entity_poly.pdbx_seq_one_letter_code
_entity_poly.pdbx_strand_id
1 'polypeptide(L)' 'DNAKQFKGIFMRYLADLNRVTGGAYLTFARTQADTVWANRDSLNRLGQRWSGGSSNVRDWRTQASGLSALLAASVNS' A
#
# COMPACT_ATOMS: atom_id res chain seq x y z
N ASP A 1 -10.60 -14.85 -6.46
CA ASP A 1 -10.56 -13.37 -6.40
C ASP A 1 -9.19 -12.91 -5.88
N ASN A 2 -8.29 -12.61 -6.82
CA ASN A 2 -6.89 -12.20 -6.57
C ASN A 2 -6.71 -10.67 -6.63
N ALA A 3 -7.74 -9.94 -7.07
CA ALA A 3 -7.65 -8.49 -7.30
C ALA A 3 -7.29 -7.70 -6.04
N LYS A 4 -7.65 -8.21 -4.86
CA LYS A 4 -7.34 -7.60 -3.56
C LYS A 4 -5.84 -7.54 -3.26
N GLN A 5 -5.04 -8.47 -3.79
CA GLN A 5 -3.58 -8.52 -3.58
C GLN A 5 -2.79 -7.76 -4.65
N PHE A 6 -3.41 -7.44 -5.80
CA PHE A 6 -2.72 -6.85 -6.96
C PHE A 6 -1.92 -5.59 -6.61
N LYS A 7 -2.54 -4.63 -5.91
CA LYS A 7 -1.85 -3.40 -5.51
C LYS A 7 -0.64 -3.67 -4.61
N GLY A 8 -0.73 -4.65 -3.72
CA GLY A 8 0.39 -5.02 -2.85
C GLY A 8 1.56 -5.64 -3.61
N ILE A 9 1.29 -6.47 -4.61
CA ILE A 9 2.32 -7.03 -5.49
C ILE A 9 2.97 -5.92 -6.30
N PHE A 10 2.18 -5.01 -6.86
CA PHE A 10 2.67 -3.82 -7.55
C PHE A 10 3.58 -2.97 -6.65
N MET A 11 3.16 -2.64 -5.42
CA MET A 11 3.97 -1.83 -4.50
C MET A 11 5.29 -2.48 -4.13
N ARG A 12 5.34 -3.82 -4.01
CA ARG A 12 6.58 -4.55 -3.75
C ARG A 12 7.59 -4.34 -4.88
N TYR A 13 7.17 -4.55 -6.13
CA TYR A 13 8.05 -4.36 -7.28
C TYR A 13 8.34 -2.89 -7.56
N LEU A 14 7.45 -1.97 -7.19
CA LEU A 14 7.73 -0.54 -7.23
C LEU A 14 8.85 -0.15 -6.26
N ALA A 15 8.91 -0.77 -5.08
CA ALA A 15 9.99 -0.54 -4.12
C ALA A 15 11.34 -1.04 -4.66
N ASP A 16 11.36 -2.21 -5.29
CA ASP A 16 12.56 -2.74 -5.97
C ASP A 16 13.02 -1.80 -7.09
N LEU A 17 12.07 -1.31 -7.90
CA LEU A 17 12.35 -0.35 -8.97
C LEU A 17 12.88 0.97 -8.40
N ASN A 18 12.24 1.51 -7.37
CA ASN A 18 12.66 2.74 -6.70
C ASN A 18 14.11 2.67 -6.22
N ARG A 19 14.54 1.52 -5.69
CA ARG A 19 15.92 1.30 -5.24
C ARG A 19 16.91 1.39 -6.40
N VAL A 20 16.62 0.78 -7.55
CA VAL A 20 17.55 0.77 -8.70
C VAL A 20 17.51 2.05 -9.52
N THR A 21 16.46 2.86 -9.40
CA THR A 21 16.33 4.16 -10.06
C THR A 21 16.73 5.35 -9.18
N GLY A 22 17.33 5.10 -8.00
CA GLY A 22 17.81 6.17 -7.12
C GLY A 22 16.69 7.00 -6.50
N GLY A 23 15.54 6.39 -6.18
CA GLY A 23 14.47 7.06 -5.46
C GLY A 23 13.39 7.72 -6.34
N ALA A 24 13.41 7.49 -7.66
CA ALA A 24 12.51 8.17 -8.60
C ALA A 24 10.99 7.97 -8.31
N TYR A 25 10.63 6.94 -7.53
CA TYR A 25 9.23 6.60 -7.22
C TYR A 25 8.87 6.78 -5.73
N LEU A 26 9.79 7.30 -4.91
CA LEU A 26 9.62 7.39 -3.47
C LEU A 26 8.41 8.26 -3.09
N THR A 27 8.22 9.39 -3.78
CA THR A 27 7.08 10.28 -3.55
C THR A 27 5.75 9.56 -3.79
N PHE A 28 5.63 8.79 -4.86
CA PHE A 28 4.42 8.01 -5.12
C PHE A 28 4.19 6.98 -4.01
N ALA A 29 5.23 6.25 -3.61
CA ALA A 29 5.12 5.24 -2.56
C ALA A 29 4.67 5.83 -1.22
N ARG A 30 5.24 6.98 -0.83
CA ARG A 30 4.83 7.73 0.37
C ARG A 30 3.38 8.17 0.29
N THR A 31 2.95 8.78 -0.82
CA THR A 31 1.54 9.18 -0.99
C THR A 31 0.58 8.00 -0.84
N GLN A 32 0.91 6.84 -1.40
CA GLN A 32 0.07 5.65 -1.23
C GLN A 32 0.04 5.17 0.23
N ALA A 33 1.21 5.09 0.88
CA ALA A 33 1.32 4.68 2.28
C ALA A 33 0.53 5.60 3.22
N ASP A 34 0.68 6.91 3.06
CA ASP A 34 -0.03 7.92 3.86
C ASP A 34 -1.54 7.82 3.66
N THR A 35 -1.97 7.67 2.40
CA THR A 35 -3.38 7.51 2.05
C THR A 35 -3.99 6.25 2.68
N VAL A 36 -3.26 5.12 2.61
CA VAL A 36 -3.66 3.86 3.26
C VAL A 36 -3.77 4.02 4.77
N TRP A 37 -2.76 4.63 5.38
CA TRP A 37 -2.69 4.80 6.83
C TRP A 37 -3.82 5.70 7.35
N ALA A 38 -4.13 6.78 6.65
CA ALA A 38 -5.19 7.70 6.99
C ALA A 38 -6.59 7.04 6.94
N ASN A 39 -6.78 6.01 6.11
CA ASN A 39 -8.08 5.37 5.88
C ASN A 39 -8.25 4.00 6.55
N ARG A 40 -7.33 3.60 7.43
CA ARG A 40 -7.49 2.42 8.28
C ARG A 40 -8.69 2.58 9.21
N ASP A 41 -9.31 1.47 9.62
CA ASP A 41 -10.36 1.54 10.65
C ASP A 41 -9.78 1.63 12.07
N SER A 42 -10.67 1.71 13.07
CA SER A 42 -10.29 1.79 14.49
C SER A 42 -9.52 0.57 15.00
N LEU A 43 -9.52 -0.54 14.26
CA LEU A 43 -8.75 -1.75 14.56
C LEU A 43 -7.47 -1.86 13.71
N ASN A 44 -7.07 -0.76 13.04
CA ASN A 44 -5.94 -0.69 12.12
C ASN A 44 -6.04 -1.67 10.92
N ARG A 45 -7.26 -2.04 10.52
CA ARG A 45 -7.48 -2.88 9.32
C ARG A 45 -7.46 -2.02 8.07
N LEU A 46 -6.68 -2.45 7.10
CA LEU A 46 -6.45 -1.80 5.82
C LEU A 46 -7.39 -2.38 4.76
N GLY A 47 -8.18 -1.51 4.14
CA GLY A 47 -9.22 -1.91 3.19
C GLY A 47 -8.74 -1.98 1.73
N GLN A 48 -9.58 -2.56 0.88
CA GLN A 48 -9.36 -2.62 -0.57
C GLN A 48 -9.29 -1.22 -1.22
N ARG A 49 -10.11 -0.27 -0.76
CA ARG A 49 -10.12 1.13 -1.21
C ARG A 49 -9.15 1.92 -0.33
N TRP A 50 -8.01 2.31 -0.89
CA TRP A 50 -6.98 3.04 -0.14
C TRP A 50 -7.37 4.48 0.15
N SER A 51 -8.12 5.13 -0.74
CA SER A 51 -8.73 6.45 -0.53
C SER A 51 -9.96 6.41 0.39
N GLY A 52 -10.21 5.29 1.08
CA GLY A 52 -11.36 5.13 1.95
C GLY A 52 -12.67 4.90 1.22
N GLY A 53 -13.77 5.27 1.89
CA GLY A 53 -15.15 5.07 1.41
C GLY A 53 -15.91 3.98 2.16
N SER A 54 -17.24 4.09 2.13
CA SER A 54 -18.16 3.16 2.78
C SER A 54 -18.58 2.01 1.84
N SER A 55 -18.69 0.85 2.47
CA SER A 55 -18.28 -0.46 1.96
C SER A 55 -16.82 -0.51 1.48
N ASN A 56 -15.94 -0.87 2.42
CA ASN A 56 -14.53 -1.13 2.15
C ASN A 56 -14.18 -2.49 2.75
N VAL A 57 -14.00 -3.49 1.88
CA VAL A 57 -13.66 -4.85 2.28
C VAL A 57 -12.35 -4.85 3.04
N ARG A 58 -12.35 -5.51 4.20
CA ARG A 58 -11.20 -5.65 5.11
C ARG A 58 -11.02 -7.13 5.42
N ASP A 59 -10.09 -7.75 4.73
CA ASP A 59 -9.70 -9.14 4.96
C ASP A 59 -8.16 -9.26 4.93
N TRP A 60 -7.64 -10.46 5.17
CA TRP A 60 -6.19 -10.67 5.21
C TRP A 60 -5.49 -10.30 3.89
N ARG A 61 -6.18 -10.37 2.75
CA ARG A 61 -5.61 -10.03 1.43
C ARG A 61 -5.51 -8.51 1.27
N THR A 62 -6.54 -7.77 1.68
CA THR A 62 -6.49 -6.30 1.67
C THR A 62 -5.49 -5.77 2.69
N GLN A 63 -5.37 -6.44 3.85
CA GLN A 63 -4.36 -6.12 4.86
C GLN A 63 -2.94 -6.29 4.31
N ALA A 64 -2.64 -7.46 3.72
CA ALA A 64 -1.34 -7.71 3.11
C ALA A 64 -1.02 -6.70 1.99
N SER A 65 -2.02 -6.35 1.20
CA SER A 65 -1.91 -5.34 0.13
C SER A 65 -1.55 -3.96 0.68
N GLY A 66 -2.22 -3.50 1.74
CA GLY A 66 -1.92 -2.23 2.41
C GLY A 66 -0.56 -2.23 3.12
N LEU A 67 -0.17 -3.33 3.76
CA LEU A 67 1.15 -3.47 4.38
C LEU A 67 2.29 -3.35 3.36
N SER A 68 2.12 -3.89 2.15
CA SER A 68 3.09 -3.69 1.07
C SER A 68 3.26 -2.21 0.68
N ALA A 69 2.21 -1.40 0.74
CA ALA A 69 2.33 0.05 0.50
C ALA A 69 3.15 0.74 1.61
N LEU A 70 2.89 0.39 2.88
CA LEU A 70 3.66 0.93 4.01
C LEU A 70 5.14 0.54 3.91
N LEU A 71 5.43 -0.72 3.57
CA LEU A 71 6.80 -1.21 3.40
C LEU A 71 7.51 -0.51 2.24
N ALA A 72 6.84 -0.31 1.10
CA ALA A 72 7.41 0.37 -0.06
C ALA A 72 7.83 1.81 0.22
N ALA A 73 7.16 2.50 1.15
CA ALA A 73 7.55 3.85 1.59
C ALA A 73 8.69 3.86 2.63
N SER A 74 8.96 2.73 3.28
CA SER A 74 9.97 2.58 4.35
C SER A 74 11.35 2.13 3.86
N VAL A 75 11.49 1.74 2.59
CA VAL A 75 12.78 1.34 2.02
C VAL A 75 13.66 2.59 1.95
N ASN A 76 14.60 2.69 2.90
CA ASN A 76 15.51 3.82 3.04
C ASN A 76 16.33 4.04 1.75
N SER A 77 16.40 5.31 1.36
CA SER A 77 17.32 5.92 0.40
C SER A 77 18.76 5.87 0.89
#